data_AF-A0AB33KPM0-F1
#
_entry.id   AF-A0AB33KPM0-F1
#
_cell.length_a   1.000
_cell.length_b   1.000
_cell.length_c   1.000
_cell.angle_alpha   90.00
_cell.angle_beta   90.00
_cell.angle_gamma   90.00
#
_symmetry.space_group_name_H-M   'P 1'
#
loop_
_entity.id
_entity.type
_entity.pdbx_description
1 polymer ?
#
loop_
_entity_poly.entity_id
_entity_poly.type
_entity_poly.pdbx_seq_one_letter_code
_entity_poly.pdbx_strand_id
1 'polypeptide(L)'
;MAMDDGDERGPEPVGPPEPDELPRLDSLREKVEYMVEKTFPGQKISGRVFAELVRDRGGSLSHSYFSNILAGKVTQPSEDILKALGLGFGVDWRFFKEESEVVDDVVAGLQFLAKRRTGEISGLAGRGLDDDGLSPELLRFALSLLEDAARDKDGPGA
;
A
#
# COMPACT_ATOMS: atom_id res chain seq x y z
N MET A 1 -22.92 -0.59 -55.68
CA MET A 1 -23.04 -1.64 -54.65
C MET A 1 -21.74 -1.61 -53.88
N ALA A 2 -21.70 -0.93 -52.74
CA ALA A 2 -20.57 -0.91 -51.83
C ALA A 2 -20.74 -2.09 -50.86
N MET A 3 -19.69 -2.88 -50.66
CA MET A 3 -19.63 -3.82 -49.54
C MET A 3 -18.53 -3.31 -48.61
N ASP A 4 -18.97 -3.15 -47.37
CA ASP A 4 -18.35 -2.48 -46.23
C ASP A 4 -17.37 -3.44 -45.55
N ASP A 5 -16.14 -2.98 -45.34
CA ASP A 5 -15.06 -3.67 -44.65
C ASP A 5 -15.40 -3.83 -43.15
N GLY A 6 -15.70 -5.06 -42.73
CA GLY A 6 -15.87 -5.41 -41.32
C GLY A 6 -14.51 -5.56 -40.62
N ASP A 7 -13.95 -4.46 -40.11
CA ASP A 7 -12.85 -4.46 -39.14
C ASP A 7 -13.39 -4.85 -37.76
N GLU A 8 -13.47 -6.16 -37.48
CA GLU A 8 -13.72 -6.69 -36.13
C GLU A 8 -12.49 -6.45 -35.23
N ARG A 9 -12.32 -5.20 -34.78
CA ARG A 9 -11.43 -4.89 -33.66
C ARG A 9 -11.99 -5.52 -32.40
N GLY A 10 -11.42 -6.66 -32.01
CA GLY A 10 -11.59 -7.22 -30.67
C GLY A 10 -11.21 -6.19 -29.60
N PRO A 11 -11.78 -6.28 -28.39
CA PRO A 11 -11.55 -5.30 -27.33
C PRO A 11 -10.04 -5.26 -27.01
N GLU A 12 -9.47 -4.07 -27.07
CA GLU A 12 -8.07 -3.83 -26.74
C GLU A 12 -7.80 -4.35 -25.31
N PRO A 13 -6.66 -5.02 -25.07
CA PRO A 13 -6.29 -5.44 -23.73
C PRO A 13 -6.13 -4.18 -22.87
N VAL A 14 -7.05 -3.99 -21.92
CA VAL A 14 -6.95 -2.94 -20.90
C VAL A 14 -5.64 -3.16 -20.16
N GLY A 15 -4.65 -2.33 -20.47
CA GLY A 15 -3.37 -2.32 -19.79
C GLY A 15 -3.56 -2.02 -18.29
N PRO A 16 -2.56 -2.32 -17.45
CA PRO A 16 -2.59 -1.87 -16.06
C PRO A 16 -2.77 -0.34 -16.03
N PRO A 17 -3.63 0.19 -15.14
CA PRO A 17 -3.91 1.62 -15.08
C PRO A 17 -2.61 2.41 -14.88
N GLU A 18 -2.46 3.52 -15.60
CA GLU A 18 -1.28 4.38 -15.49
C GLU A 18 -1.21 5.00 -14.08
N PRO A 19 -0.01 5.22 -13.51
CA PRO A 19 0.16 5.71 -12.15
C PRO A 19 -0.52 7.06 -11.85
N ASP A 20 -0.80 7.87 -12.88
CA ASP A 20 -1.50 9.16 -12.78
C ASP A 20 -3.04 9.03 -12.64
N GLU A 21 -3.61 7.84 -12.85
CA GLU A 21 -5.05 7.58 -12.67
C GLU A 21 -5.40 7.11 -11.24
N LEU A 22 -4.40 6.82 -10.40
CA LEU A 22 -4.66 6.41 -9.03
C LEU A 22 -5.05 7.63 -8.18
N PRO A 23 -6.19 7.57 -7.45
CA PRO A 23 -6.60 8.69 -6.62
C PRO A 23 -5.54 8.97 -5.55
N ARG A 24 -5.22 10.25 -5.33
CA ARG A 24 -4.43 10.67 -4.16
C ARG A 24 -5.30 10.50 -2.92
N LEU A 25 -4.85 9.63 -2.02
CA LEU A 25 -5.57 9.25 -0.79
C LEU A 25 -4.76 9.74 0.41
N ASP A 26 -5.01 10.98 0.83
CA ASP A 26 -4.18 11.67 1.82
C ASP A 26 -4.62 11.35 3.26
N SER A 27 -5.87 10.93 3.46
CA SER A 27 -6.41 10.59 4.79
C SER A 27 -6.71 9.10 4.95
N LEU A 28 -6.66 8.62 6.20
CA LEU A 28 -7.09 7.27 6.55
C LEU A 28 -8.53 6.98 6.09
N ARG A 29 -9.43 7.95 6.23
CA ARG A 29 -10.83 7.80 5.81
C ARG A 29 -10.90 7.51 4.31
N GLU A 30 -10.25 8.33 3.48
CA GLU A 30 -10.26 8.16 2.03
C GLU A 30 -9.66 6.81 1.61
N LYS A 31 -8.56 6.40 2.25
CA LYS A 31 -7.94 5.09 2.04
C LYS A 31 -8.90 3.95 2.36
N VAL A 32 -9.65 4.04 3.46
CA VAL A 32 -10.61 3.03 3.87
C VAL A 32 -11.84 3.05 2.95
N GLU A 33 -12.36 4.21 2.58
CA GLU A 33 -13.48 4.35 1.62
C GLU A 33 -13.11 3.77 0.25
N TYR A 34 -11.93 4.09 -0.26
CA TYR A 34 -11.38 3.52 -1.48
C TYR A 34 -11.31 1.99 -1.41
N MET A 35 -10.83 1.45 -0.29
CA MET A 35 -10.76 0.00 -0.10
C MET A 35 -12.13 -0.66 0.04
N VAL A 36 -13.11 0.02 0.64
CA VAL A 36 -14.50 -0.48 0.68
C VAL A 36 -15.06 -0.57 -0.74
N GLU A 37 -14.95 0.48 -1.54
CA GLU A 37 -15.46 0.47 -2.92
C GLU A 37 -14.76 -0.59 -3.77
N LYS A 38 -13.44 -0.72 -3.63
CA LYS A 38 -12.65 -1.73 -4.36
C LYS A 38 -12.99 -3.17 -3.95
N THR A 39 -13.25 -3.41 -2.67
CA THR A 39 -13.48 -4.77 -2.15
C THR A 39 -14.96 -5.18 -2.26
N PHE A 40 -15.87 -4.21 -2.18
CA PHE A 40 -17.31 -4.41 -2.14
C PHE A 40 -18.03 -3.42 -3.07
N PRO A 41 -17.84 -3.54 -4.39
CA PRO A 41 -18.32 -2.55 -5.35
C PRO A 41 -19.83 -2.38 -5.27
N GLY A 42 -20.28 -1.13 -5.15
CA GLY A 42 -21.71 -0.78 -5.04
C GLY A 42 -22.40 -1.23 -3.75
N GLN A 43 -21.66 -1.73 -2.75
CA GLN A 43 -22.23 -2.20 -1.48
C GLN A 43 -21.81 -1.33 -0.30
N LYS A 44 -22.79 -0.89 0.50
CA LYS A 44 -22.52 -0.25 1.79
C LYS A 44 -22.23 -1.31 2.84
N ILE A 45 -20.95 -1.52 3.14
CA ILE A 45 -20.54 -2.42 4.23
C ILE A 45 -20.78 -1.77 5.58
N SER A 46 -21.56 -2.45 6.42
CA SER A 46 -21.72 -2.04 7.81
C SER A 46 -20.48 -2.41 8.63
N GLY A 47 -20.19 -1.62 9.67
CA GLY A 47 -19.09 -1.93 10.57
C GLY A 47 -19.21 -3.30 11.26
N ARG A 48 -20.42 -3.84 11.41
CA ARG A 48 -20.62 -5.21 11.93
C ARG A 48 -20.09 -6.24 10.96
N VAL A 49 -20.52 -6.19 9.70
CA VAL A 49 -20.06 -7.11 8.64
C VAL A 49 -18.54 -7.06 8.51
N PHE A 50 -17.95 -5.86 8.51
CA PHE A 50 -16.50 -5.73 8.42
C PHE A 50 -15.77 -6.27 9.66
N ALA A 51 -16.28 -5.99 10.88
CA ALA A 51 -15.71 -6.54 12.11
C ALA A 51 -15.77 -8.07 12.16
N GLU A 52 -16.84 -8.68 11.64
CA GLU A 52 -16.95 -10.12 11.50
C GLU A 52 -15.93 -10.67 10.51
N LEU A 53 -15.78 -10.02 9.35
CA LEU A 53 -14.78 -10.39 8.36
C LEU A 53 -13.34 -10.37 8.90
N VAL A 54 -13.00 -9.33 9.66
CA VAL A 54 -11.70 -9.21 10.33
C VAL A 54 -11.49 -10.35 11.32
N ARG A 55 -12.52 -10.68 12.12
CA ARG A 55 -12.47 -11.77 13.09
C ARG A 55 -12.29 -13.13 12.44
N ASP A 56 -13.01 -13.40 11.35
CA ASP A 56 -12.92 -14.67 10.61
C ASP A 56 -11.52 -14.87 10.00
N ARG A 57 -10.77 -13.76 9.79
CA ARG A 57 -9.38 -13.75 9.34
C ARG A 57 -8.35 -13.70 10.48
N GLY A 58 -8.78 -13.90 11.73
CA GLY A 58 -7.90 -13.96 12.91
C GLY A 58 -7.50 -12.60 13.48
N GLY A 59 -8.12 -11.51 13.01
CA GLY A 59 -7.94 -10.17 13.56
C GLY A 59 -8.99 -9.80 14.61
N SER A 60 -8.89 -8.59 15.15
CA SER A 60 -9.91 -8.02 16.04
C SER A 60 -10.10 -6.54 15.72
N LEU A 61 -11.33 -6.16 15.37
CA LEU A 61 -11.74 -4.78 15.15
C LEU A 61 -13.17 -4.60 15.63
N SER A 62 -13.45 -3.52 16.37
CA SER A 62 -14.82 -3.25 16.80
C SER A 62 -15.61 -2.55 15.69
N HIS A 63 -16.89 -2.88 15.56
CA HIS A 63 -17.77 -2.28 14.55
C HIS A 63 -17.88 -0.76 14.68
N SER A 64 -17.92 -0.25 15.92
CA SER A 64 -18.00 1.19 16.19
C SER A 64 -16.71 1.90 15.82
N TYR A 65 -15.56 1.25 15.98
CA TYR A 65 -14.27 1.81 15.59
C TYR A 65 -14.19 1.97 14.07
N PHE A 66 -14.59 0.94 13.32
CA PHE A 66 -14.67 1.03 11.86
C PHE A 66 -15.60 2.15 11.39
N SER A 67 -16.81 2.26 11.97
CA SER A 67 -17.74 3.35 11.67
C SER A 67 -17.17 4.73 12.02
N ASN A 68 -16.37 4.85 13.09
CA ASN A 68 -15.73 6.11 13.46
C ASN A 68 -14.60 6.50 12.50
N ILE A 69 -13.87 5.54 11.93
CA ILE A 69 -12.88 5.79 10.86
C ILE A 69 -13.58 6.34 9.62
N LEU A 70 -14.67 5.69 9.15
CA LEU A 70 -15.45 6.18 8.01
C LEU A 70 -16.09 7.56 8.27
N ALA A 71 -16.45 7.85 9.51
CA ALA A 71 -16.92 9.18 9.90
C ALA A 71 -15.79 10.24 10.00
N GLY A 72 -14.52 9.87 9.79
CA GLY A 72 -13.36 10.75 9.92
C GLY A 72 -13.05 11.16 11.37
N LYS A 73 -13.63 10.49 12.37
CA LYS A 73 -13.39 10.77 13.80
C LYS A 73 -12.10 10.17 14.32
N VAL A 74 -11.59 9.15 13.61
CA VAL A 74 -10.32 8.50 13.90
C VAL A 74 -9.43 8.69 12.69
N THR A 75 -8.33 9.39 12.89
CA THR A 75 -7.33 9.69 11.84
C THR A 75 -6.02 8.94 12.07
N GLN A 76 -5.63 8.73 13.34
CA GLN A 76 -4.39 8.06 13.73
C GLN A 76 -4.67 6.88 14.66
N PRO A 77 -5.12 5.74 14.13
CA PRO A 77 -5.33 4.52 14.91
C PRO A 77 -4.00 3.84 15.23
N SER A 78 -4.01 2.94 16.22
CA SER A 78 -2.82 2.14 16.55
C SER A 78 -2.47 1.14 15.44
N GLU A 79 -1.22 0.69 15.42
CA GLU A 79 -0.74 -0.30 14.44
C GLU A 79 -1.58 -1.59 14.41
N ASP A 80 -2.02 -2.08 15.56
CA ASP A 80 -2.89 -3.26 15.63
C ASP A 80 -4.22 -3.09 14.89
N ILE A 81 -4.75 -1.86 14.87
CA ILE A 81 -5.96 -1.53 14.12
C ILE A 81 -5.65 -1.46 12.63
N LEU A 82 -4.51 -0.87 12.23
CA LEU A 82 -4.08 -0.86 10.84
C LEU A 82 -3.89 -2.29 10.32
N LYS A 83 -3.28 -3.18 11.12
CA LYS A 83 -3.16 -4.61 10.82
C LYS A 83 -4.52 -5.27 10.68
N ALA A 84 -5.46 -4.97 11.57
CA ALA A 84 -6.82 -5.47 11.48
C ALA A 84 -7.53 -5.01 10.19
N LEU A 85 -7.35 -3.75 9.78
CA LEU A 85 -7.84 -3.23 8.49
C LEU A 85 -7.19 -3.98 7.32
N GLY A 86 -5.86 -4.13 7.34
CA GLY A 86 -5.11 -4.88 6.33
C GLY A 86 -5.62 -6.32 6.17
N LEU A 87 -5.85 -7.02 7.28
CA LEU A 87 -6.46 -8.35 7.29
C LEU A 87 -7.90 -8.33 6.73
N GLY A 88 -8.70 -7.33 7.11
CA GLY A 88 -10.09 -7.17 6.66
C GLY A 88 -10.24 -6.83 5.17
N PHE A 89 -9.23 -6.22 4.56
CA PHE A 89 -9.23 -5.93 3.12
C PHE A 89 -8.30 -6.85 2.30
N GLY A 90 -7.45 -7.65 2.96
CA GLY A 90 -6.44 -8.46 2.29
C GLY A 90 -5.30 -7.65 1.68
N VAL A 91 -4.92 -6.53 2.30
CA VAL A 91 -3.84 -5.64 1.84
C VAL A 91 -2.78 -5.45 2.92
N ASP A 92 -1.59 -4.98 2.53
CA ASP A 92 -0.57 -4.59 3.50
C ASP A 92 -1.08 -3.41 4.34
N TRP A 93 -0.99 -3.54 5.65
CA TRP A 93 -1.50 -2.55 6.60
C TRP A 93 -0.82 -1.19 6.49
N ARG A 94 0.41 -1.13 5.97
CA ARG A 94 1.17 0.12 5.76
C ARG A 94 0.50 1.02 4.73
N PHE A 95 -0.34 0.48 3.85
CA PHE A 95 -1.15 1.28 2.95
C PHE A 95 -1.94 2.36 3.70
N PHE A 96 -2.43 2.03 4.91
CA PHE A 96 -3.23 2.92 5.74
C PHE A 96 -2.42 3.92 6.58
N LYS A 97 -1.08 3.81 6.65
CA LYS A 97 -0.22 4.80 7.32
C LYS A 97 -0.14 6.08 6.49
N GLU A 98 0.26 7.20 7.10
CA GLU A 98 0.68 8.36 6.31
C GLU A 98 1.91 8.02 5.48
N GLU A 99 2.00 8.62 4.29
CA GLU A 99 3.13 8.40 3.38
C GLU A 99 4.46 8.77 4.05
N SER A 100 4.48 9.88 4.79
CA SER A 100 5.62 10.32 5.61
C SER A 100 6.12 9.24 6.57
N GLU A 101 5.21 8.58 7.29
CA GLU A 101 5.57 7.50 8.22
C GLU A 101 6.14 6.26 7.51
N VAL A 102 5.61 5.92 6.33
CA VAL A 102 6.15 4.81 5.52
C VAL A 102 7.55 5.15 5.01
N VAL A 103 7.75 6.39 4.56
CA VAL A 103 9.06 6.88 4.13
C VAL A 103 10.06 6.83 5.28
N ASP A 104 9.69 7.28 6.47
CA ASP A 104 10.55 7.22 7.66
C ASP A 104 10.93 5.78 8.02
N ASP A 105 9.97 4.84 7.97
CA ASP A 105 10.22 3.41 8.20
C ASP A 105 11.22 2.83 7.18
N VAL A 106 11.07 3.19 5.89
CA VAL A 106 11.98 2.75 4.81
C VAL A 106 13.38 3.35 4.99
N VAL A 107 13.47 4.65 5.31
CA VAL A 107 14.75 5.32 5.57
C VAL A 107 15.46 4.68 6.75
N ALA A 108 14.74 4.41 7.85
CA ALA A 108 15.29 3.71 9.00
C ALA A 108 15.79 2.31 8.64
N GLY A 109 15.04 1.56 7.81
CA GLY A 109 15.45 0.24 7.31
C GLY A 109 16.72 0.30 6.45
N LEU A 110 16.82 1.26 5.53
CA LEU A 110 18.00 1.45 4.69
C LEU A 110 19.23 1.87 5.51
N GLN A 111 19.05 2.77 6.48
CA GLN A 111 20.12 3.16 7.40
C GLN A 111 20.60 1.98 8.25
N PHE A 112 19.67 1.14 8.73
CA PHE A 112 20.01 -0.09 9.45
C PHE A 112 20.87 -1.03 8.58
N LEU A 113 20.49 -1.24 7.32
CA LEU A 113 21.26 -2.07 6.39
C LEU A 113 22.65 -1.50 6.10
N ALA A 114 22.76 -0.18 5.92
CA ALA A 114 24.04 0.49 5.74
C ALA A 114 24.95 0.31 6.96
N LYS A 115 24.42 0.49 8.17
CA LYS A 115 25.15 0.30 9.44
C LYS A 115 25.56 -1.15 9.71
N ARG A 116 24.77 -2.13 9.24
CA ARG A 116 25.19 -3.55 9.25
C ARG A 116 26.39 -3.77 8.34
N ARG A 117 26.39 -3.17 7.13
CA ARG A 117 27.50 -3.29 6.16
C ARG A 117 28.80 -2.65 6.66
N THR A 118 28.72 -1.56 7.42
CA THR A 118 29.89 -0.89 8.02
C THR A 118 30.37 -1.54 9.32
N GLY A 119 29.67 -2.57 9.82
CA GLY A 119 30.01 -3.26 11.06
C GLY A 119 29.58 -2.50 12.33
N GLU A 120 28.87 -1.39 12.20
CA GLU A 120 28.31 -0.61 13.32
C GLU A 120 27.18 -1.36 14.03
N ILE A 121 26.53 -2.31 13.35
CA ILE A 121 25.58 -3.26 13.93
C ILE A 121 26.19 -4.65 13.83
N SER A 122 27.02 -5.00 14.82
CA SER A 122 27.58 -6.35 14.97
C SER A 122 26.78 -7.11 16.02
N GLY A 123 26.19 -8.25 15.63
CA GLY A 123 25.75 -9.28 16.58
C GLY A 123 24.46 -9.02 17.37
N LEU A 124 23.35 -8.70 16.70
CA LEU A 124 22.03 -9.05 17.25
C LEU A 124 21.43 -10.15 16.39
N ALA A 125 21.18 -11.29 17.03
CA ALA A 125 20.56 -12.49 16.49
C ALA A 125 19.18 -12.17 15.87
N GLY A 126 19.20 -11.68 14.63
CA GLY A 126 18.02 -11.49 13.79
C GLY A 126 17.61 -12.84 13.24
N ARG A 127 16.73 -13.52 13.97
CA ARG A 127 16.01 -14.72 13.55
C ARG A 127 15.44 -14.49 12.12
N GLY A 128 16.09 -15.06 11.09
CA GLY A 128 15.48 -15.35 9.79
C GLY A 128 15.96 -14.62 8.54
N LEU A 129 17.09 -13.91 8.53
CA LEU A 129 17.70 -13.41 7.28
C LEU A 129 19.17 -13.83 7.22
N ASP A 130 19.45 -14.76 6.31
CA ASP A 130 20.76 -15.42 6.15
C ASP A 130 21.90 -14.43 5.88
N ASP A 131 23.14 -14.91 6.02
CA ASP A 131 24.39 -14.13 6.03
C ASP A 131 24.72 -13.40 4.70
N ASP A 132 23.93 -13.60 3.64
CA ASP A 132 24.23 -13.14 2.28
C ASP A 132 23.77 -11.70 1.95
N GLY A 133 23.12 -11.01 2.90
CA GLY A 133 22.66 -9.62 2.70
C GLY A 133 21.38 -9.51 1.86
N LEU A 134 21.13 -8.33 1.26
CA LEU A 134 19.96 -8.11 0.41
C LEU A 134 20.17 -8.73 -0.96
N SER A 135 19.15 -9.42 -1.48
CA SER A 135 19.17 -9.97 -2.84
C SER A 135 19.47 -8.88 -3.87
N PRO A 136 20.31 -9.15 -4.90
CA PRO A 136 20.61 -8.21 -5.97
C PRO A 136 19.37 -7.60 -6.64
N GLU A 137 18.26 -8.35 -6.68
CA GLU A 137 16.98 -7.95 -7.23
C GLU A 137 16.34 -6.81 -6.42
N LEU A 138 16.43 -6.89 -5.09
CA LEU A 138 15.87 -5.89 -4.19
C LEU A 138 16.69 -4.60 -4.18
N LEU A 139 18.02 -4.70 -4.33
CA LEU A 139 18.90 -3.54 -4.50
C LEU A 139 18.64 -2.81 -5.83
N ARG A 140 18.42 -3.57 -6.92
CA ARG A 140 18.05 -2.98 -8.21
C ARG A 140 16.70 -2.28 -8.16
N PHE A 141 15.72 -2.88 -7.47
CA PHE A 141 14.41 -2.28 -7.28
C PHE A 141 14.48 -0.99 -6.43
N ALA A 142 15.25 -1.00 -5.34
CA ALA A 142 15.47 0.21 -4.55
C ALA A 142 16.15 1.33 -5.36
N LEU A 143 17.08 0.97 -6.24
CA LEU A 143 17.75 1.92 -7.13
C LEU A 143 16.79 2.50 -8.17
N SER A 144 15.92 1.68 -8.78
CA SER A 144 14.95 2.18 -9.76
C SER A 144 13.96 3.17 -9.13
N LEU A 145 13.48 2.90 -7.91
CA LEU A 145 12.61 3.83 -7.19
C LEU A 145 13.30 5.17 -6.89
N LEU A 146 14.60 5.16 -6.60
CA LEU A 146 15.38 6.38 -6.37
C LEU A 146 15.59 7.17 -7.67
N GLU A 147 15.83 6.48 -8.79
CA GLU A 147 15.96 7.10 -10.11
C GLU A 147 14.66 7.75 -10.57
N ASP A 148 13.52 7.09 -10.33
CA ASP A 148 12.20 7.63 -10.65
C ASP A 148 11.90 8.88 -9.81
N ALA A 149 12.19 8.85 -8.50
CA ALA A 149 12.04 10.00 -7.61
C ALA A 149 13.00 11.17 -7.94
N ALA A 150 14.15 10.89 -8.54
CA ALA A 150 15.09 11.91 -9.01
C ALA A 150 14.59 12.59 -10.29
N ARG A 151 14.03 11.82 -11.24
CA ARG A 151 13.46 12.35 -12.49
C ARG A 151 12.26 13.24 -12.24
N ASP A 152 11.46 12.94 -11.23
CA ASP A 152 10.28 13.73 -10.87
C ASP A 152 10.63 15.12 -10.30
N LYS A 153 11.87 15.30 -9.80
CA LYS A 153 12.39 16.59 -9.33
C LYS A 153 13.00 17.48 -10.43
N ASP A 154 13.31 16.91 -11.60
CA ASP A 154 13.98 17.60 -12.72
C ASP A 154 13.03 17.91 -13.90
N GLY A 155 11.71 17.73 -13.75
CA GLY A 155 10.68 18.16 -14.72
C GLY A 155 10.41 19.68 -14.70
N PRO A 156 10.08 20.33 -15.84
CA PRO A 156 10.50 21.69 -16.14
C PRO A 156 9.72 22.76 -15.35
N GLY A 157 10.41 23.42 -14.43
CA GLY A 157 9.90 24.55 -13.66
C GLY A 157 11.02 25.37 -13.02
N ALA A 158 12.01 25.79 -13.81
CA ALA A 158 12.93 26.88 -13.51
C ALA A 158 13.18 27.70 -14.78
#